data_AF-J9FZI0-F1
#
_entry.id   AF-J9FZI0-F1
#
_cell.length_a   1.000
_cell.length_b   1.000
_cell.length_c   1.000
_cell.angle_alpha   90.00
_cell.angle_beta   90.00
_cell.angle_gamma   90.00
#
_symmetry.space_group_name_H-M   'P 1'
#
loop_
_entity.id
_entity.type
_entity.pdbx_description
1 polymer ?
#
loop_
_entity_poly.entity_id
_entity_poly.type
_entity_poly.pdbx_seq_one_letter_code
_entity_poly.pdbx_strand_id
1 'polypeptide(L)'
;DVGKFFDRERGVLDVNLYDYGSLMGTTFGMNKKQRIQTFASGSSHAMTLMAVDLDENGKPKKWMVENSWGPRANAGHVIMTDKWFDEYMFRLVVNKKYITDKVKEVLKQKPTRLPAWDPMFADED
;
A
#
# COMPACT_ATOMS: atom_id res chain seq x y z
N ASP A 1 -1.45 4.15 0.58
CA ASP A 1 -2.55 5.08 0.26
C ASP A 1 -3.89 4.38 0.44
N VAL A 2 -4.38 4.29 1.68
CA VAL A 2 -5.56 3.47 2.02
C VAL A 2 -6.85 3.96 1.35
N GLY A 3 -6.90 5.23 0.93
CA GLY A 3 -8.09 5.80 0.30
C GLY A 3 -8.30 5.33 -1.14
N LYS A 4 -7.27 4.79 -1.80
CA LYS A 4 -7.35 4.38 -3.21
C LYS A 4 -7.95 3.00 -3.31
N PHE A 5 -8.95 2.85 -4.18
CA PHE A 5 -9.56 1.55 -4.51
C PHE A 5 -10.00 0.75 -3.27
N PHE A 6 -10.66 1.43 -2.34
CA PHE A 6 -11.14 0.86 -1.08
C PHE A 6 -12.67 0.83 -1.03
N ASP A 7 -13.24 -0.35 -0.81
CA ASP A 7 -14.61 -0.52 -0.32
C ASP A 7 -14.58 -0.66 1.20
N ARG A 8 -15.01 0.39 1.92
CA ARG A 8 -15.01 0.43 3.38
C ARG A 8 -16.09 -0.45 4.00
N GLU A 9 -17.21 -0.66 3.31
CA GLU A 9 -18.33 -1.45 3.81
C GLU A 9 -18.01 -2.94 3.72
N ARG A 10 -17.32 -3.36 2.65
CA ARG A 10 -16.87 -4.74 2.46
C ARG A 10 -15.49 -5.01 3.06
N GLY A 11 -14.69 -3.97 3.33
CA GLY A 11 -13.34 -4.10 3.86
C GLY A 11 -12.37 -4.67 2.82
N VAL A 12 -12.44 -4.20 1.56
CA VAL A 12 -11.65 -4.74 0.44
C VAL A 12 -10.84 -3.67 -0.27
N LEU A 13 -9.55 -3.95 -0.49
CA LEU A 13 -8.61 -3.15 -1.26
C LEU A 13 -8.18 -3.92 -2.53
N ASP A 14 -8.69 -3.51 -3.68
CA ASP A 14 -8.43 -4.14 -4.98
C ASP A 14 -8.37 -3.10 -6.09
N VAL A 15 -7.29 -3.06 -6.86
CA VAL A 15 -7.13 -2.11 -7.98
C VAL A 15 -8.19 -2.28 -9.08
N ASN A 16 -8.87 -3.42 -9.13
CA ASN A 16 -9.96 -3.70 -10.06
C ASN A 16 -11.36 -3.53 -9.44
N LEU A 17 -11.45 -2.95 -8.23
CA LEU A 17 -12.71 -2.76 -7.50
C LEU A 17 -13.71 -1.88 -8.26
N TYR A 18 -13.21 -0.93 -9.07
CA TYR A 18 -14.03 0.02 -9.81
C TYR A 18 -13.66 0.02 -11.30
N ASP A 19 -14.67 -0.16 -12.16
CA ASP A 19 -14.51 -0.01 -13.61
C ASP A 19 -14.74 1.45 -14.04
N TYR A 20 -13.86 2.35 -13.60
CA TYR A 20 -13.92 3.76 -13.98
C TYR A 20 -13.69 3.98 -15.47
N GLY A 21 -12.94 3.07 -16.11
CA GLY A 21 -12.57 3.24 -17.51
C GLY A 21 -13.77 3.13 -18.45
N SER A 22 -14.58 2.09 -18.26
CA SER A 22 -15.83 1.92 -19.02
C SER A 22 -16.83 3.04 -18.71
N LEU A 23 -16.95 3.44 -17.44
CA LEU A 23 -17.90 4.46 -17.02
C LEU A 23 -17.58 5.85 -17.60
N MET A 24 -16.30 6.24 -17.59
CA MET A 24 -15.85 7.59 -17.98
C MET A 24 -15.39 7.68 -19.44
N GLY A 25 -15.29 6.55 -20.15
CA GLY A 25 -14.79 6.51 -21.53
C GLY A 25 -13.31 6.90 -21.66
N THR A 26 -12.49 6.63 -20.65
CA THR A 26 -11.05 6.98 -20.63
C THR A 26 -10.22 5.98 -19.83
N THR A 27 -8.89 6.08 -19.84
CA THR A 27 -7.99 5.20 -19.08
C THR A 27 -7.10 5.99 -18.13
N PHE A 28 -6.76 5.39 -16.99
CA PHE A 28 -5.90 5.99 -15.96
C PHE A 28 -4.53 5.30 -15.93
N GLY A 29 -3.62 5.70 -16.82
CA GLY A 29 -2.36 4.99 -17.11
C GLY A 29 -1.13 5.40 -16.29
N MET A 30 -1.26 6.22 -15.25
CA MET A 30 -0.10 6.63 -14.44
C MET A 30 0.49 5.44 -13.67
N ASN A 31 1.78 5.21 -13.83
CA ASN A 31 2.50 4.25 -12.99
C ASN A 31 2.75 4.82 -11.57
N LYS A 32 3.17 3.96 -10.64
CA LYS A 32 3.39 4.33 -9.23
C LYS A 32 4.32 5.53 -9.04
N LYS A 33 5.43 5.60 -9.80
CA LYS A 33 6.37 6.73 -9.76
C LYS A 33 5.68 8.04 -10.17
N GLN A 34 4.96 8.03 -11.29
CA GLN A 34 4.25 9.20 -11.78
C GLN A 34 3.22 9.69 -10.76
N ARG A 35 2.46 8.78 -10.13
CA ARG A 35 1.48 9.13 -9.10
C ARG A 35 2.12 9.79 -7.87
N ILE A 36 3.31 9.34 -7.45
CA ILE A 36 4.06 10.00 -6.37
C ILE A 36 4.50 11.40 -6.82
N GLN A 37 5.09 11.53 -8.01
CA GLN A 37 5.64 12.80 -8.52
C GLN A 37 4.57 13.89 -8.74
N THR A 38 3.33 13.48 -9.06
CA THR A 38 2.21 14.38 -9.29
C THR A 38 1.32 14.58 -8.05
N PHE A 39 1.74 14.07 -6.88
CA PHE A 39 0.95 14.10 -5.64
C PHE A 39 -0.41 13.38 -5.72
N ALA A 40 -0.62 12.56 -6.76
CA ALA A 40 -1.85 11.78 -6.91
C ALA A 40 -1.90 10.56 -5.97
N SER A 41 -0.77 10.14 -5.41
CA SER A 41 -0.70 9.09 -4.39
C SER A 41 0.49 9.26 -3.46
N GLY A 42 0.30 8.91 -2.18
CA GLY A 42 1.30 9.03 -1.13
C GLY A 42 1.03 8.09 0.05
N SER A 43 1.93 8.09 1.04
CA SER A 43 1.80 7.21 2.20
C SER A 43 0.86 7.79 3.27
N SER A 44 -0.44 7.51 3.12
CA SER A 44 -1.47 8.15 3.93
C SER A 44 -1.74 7.60 5.34
N HIS A 45 -1.78 6.28 5.47
CA HIS A 45 -2.29 5.63 6.68
C HIS A 45 -1.46 4.41 7.03
N ALA A 46 -1.32 4.13 8.33
CA ALA A 46 -0.63 2.96 8.85
C ALA A 46 -1.63 1.92 9.35
N MET A 47 -1.36 0.66 9.04
CA MET A 47 -2.18 -0.49 9.45
C MET A 47 -1.27 -1.69 9.76
N THR A 48 -1.80 -2.74 10.40
CA THR A 48 -1.02 -3.90 10.84
C THR A 48 -1.25 -5.11 9.95
N LEU A 49 -0.19 -5.66 9.36
CA LEU A 49 -0.27 -6.89 8.55
C LEU A 49 -0.45 -8.12 9.45
N MET A 50 -1.53 -8.87 9.26
CA MET A 50 -1.92 -9.97 10.16
C MET A 50 -1.75 -11.36 9.53
N ALA A 51 -2.04 -11.49 8.23
CA ALA A 51 -1.93 -12.77 7.54
C ALA A 51 -1.70 -12.60 6.04
N VAL A 52 -1.27 -13.68 5.39
CA VAL A 52 -1.13 -13.80 3.94
C VAL A 52 -1.75 -15.10 3.48
N ASP A 53 -2.47 -15.05 2.36
CA ASP A 53 -2.95 -16.23 1.61
C ASP A 53 -2.01 -16.46 0.43
N LEU A 54 -1.39 -17.64 0.38
CA LEU A 54 -0.42 -18.02 -0.65
C LEU A 54 -1.09 -18.94 -1.70
N ASP A 55 -0.62 -18.89 -2.94
CA ASP A 55 -0.95 -19.88 -3.96
C ASP A 55 -0.14 -21.19 -3.77
N GLU A 56 -0.41 -22.18 -4.63
CA GLU A 56 0.26 -23.49 -4.60
C GLU A 56 1.79 -23.40 -4.81
N ASN A 57 2.28 -22.28 -5.37
CA ASN A 57 3.70 -22.02 -5.60
C ASN A 57 4.32 -21.17 -4.48
N GLY A 58 3.57 -20.85 -3.43
CA GLY A 58 4.02 -20.01 -2.32
C GLY A 58 4.02 -18.51 -2.62
N LYS A 59 3.35 -18.05 -3.69
CA LYS A 59 3.23 -16.62 -4.01
C LYS A 59 2.03 -16.00 -3.30
N PRO A 60 2.15 -14.80 -2.72
CA PRO A 60 1.02 -14.09 -2.13
C PRO A 60 -0.09 -13.80 -3.15
N LYS A 61 -1.34 -14.07 -2.77
CA LYS A 61 -2.54 -13.65 -3.53
C LYS A 61 -3.22 -12.45 -2.89
N LYS A 62 -3.32 -12.48 -1.55
CA LYS A 62 -3.97 -11.45 -0.74
C LYS A 62 -3.45 -11.46 0.67
N TRP A 63 -3.65 -10.32 1.33
CA TRP A 63 -3.16 -9.99 2.64
C TRP A 63 -4.34 -9.58 3.53
N MET A 64 -4.32 -10.03 4.78
CA MET A 64 -5.24 -9.56 5.80
C MET A 64 -4.54 -8.51 6.67
N VAL A 65 -5.21 -7.39 6.87
CA VAL A 65 -4.67 -6.24 7.59
C VAL A 65 -5.66 -5.84 8.68
N GLU A 66 -5.18 -5.63 9.91
CA GLU A 66 -5.96 -5.04 11.00
C GLU A 66 -5.93 -3.51 10.86
N ASN A 67 -7.12 -2.89 10.92
CA ASN A 67 -7.28 -1.45 10.87
C ASN A 67 -7.79 -0.90 12.22
N SER A 68 -7.62 0.40 12.43
CA SER A 68 -7.89 1.08 13.71
C SER A 68 -9.22 1.85 13.74
N TRP A 69 -10.19 1.48 12.89
CA TRP A 69 -11.47 2.20 12.75
C TRP A 69 -12.66 1.48 13.40
N GLY A 70 -12.39 0.66 14.41
CA GLY A 70 -13.38 -0.15 15.11
C GLY A 70 -13.80 -1.42 14.36
N PRO A 71 -14.73 -2.21 14.93
CA PRO A 71 -15.09 -3.54 14.44
C PRO A 71 -16.06 -3.47 13.25
N ARG A 72 -15.70 -2.73 12.20
CA ARG A 72 -16.50 -2.55 10.97
C ARG A 72 -16.49 -3.85 10.14
N ALA A 73 -16.36 -3.73 8.82
CA ALA A 73 -16.19 -4.88 7.92
C ALA A 73 -15.16 -5.88 8.49
N ASN A 74 -15.46 -7.17 8.37
CA ASN A 74 -14.60 -8.28 8.80
C ASN A 74 -14.03 -8.09 10.24
N ALA A 75 -14.85 -7.60 11.17
CA ALA A 75 -14.45 -7.34 12.55
C ALA A 75 -13.22 -6.42 12.67
N GLY A 76 -13.15 -5.37 11.84
CA GLY A 76 -12.06 -4.40 11.83
C GLY A 76 -10.89 -4.75 10.91
N HIS A 77 -11.00 -5.86 10.17
CA HIS A 77 -9.98 -6.28 9.21
C HIS A 77 -10.31 -5.86 7.78
N VAL A 78 -9.25 -5.67 7.00
CA VAL A 78 -9.31 -5.34 5.57
C VAL A 78 -8.56 -6.41 4.80
N ILE A 79 -9.16 -6.87 3.70
CA ILE A 79 -8.54 -7.80 2.76
C ILE A 79 -7.99 -7.01 1.58
N MET A 80 -6.70 -7.17 1.33
CA MET A 80 -5.96 -6.44 0.31
C MET A 80 -5.38 -7.42 -0.70
N THR A 81 -5.65 -7.20 -1.98
CA THR A 81 -5.02 -8.00 -3.04
C THR A 81 -3.52 -7.73 -3.11
N ASP A 82 -2.74 -8.71 -3.55
CA ASP A 82 -1.29 -8.53 -3.74
C ASP A 82 -0.96 -7.41 -4.74
N LYS A 83 -1.77 -7.28 -5.80
CA LYS A 83 -1.64 -6.18 -6.77
C LYS A 83 -1.91 -4.81 -6.16
N TRP A 84 -2.86 -4.69 -5.22
CA TRP A 84 -3.06 -3.42 -4.51
C TRP A 84 -1.86 -3.10 -3.62
N PHE A 85 -1.29 -4.11 -2.95
CA PHE A 85 -0.07 -3.94 -2.16
C PHE A 85 1.06 -3.36 -3.00
N ASP A 86 1.30 -3.92 -4.19
CA ASP A 86 2.30 -3.42 -5.13
C ASP A 86 2.06 -1.96 -5.55
N GLU A 87 0.81 -1.56 -5.80
CA GLU A 87 0.50 -0.24 -6.33
C GLU A 87 0.42 0.87 -5.28
N TYR A 88 -0.02 0.55 -4.05
CA TYR A 88 -0.40 1.55 -3.04
C TYR A 88 0.19 1.35 -1.63
N MET A 89 0.98 0.29 -1.39
CA MET A 89 1.82 0.17 -0.18
C MET A 89 3.18 0.82 -0.43
N PHE A 90 3.73 1.52 0.55
CA PHE A 90 5.01 2.21 0.40
C PHE A 90 6.07 1.87 1.45
N ARG A 91 5.64 1.58 2.70
CA ARG A 91 6.52 1.44 3.85
C ARG A 91 6.10 0.22 4.66
N LEU A 92 7.09 -0.55 5.09
CA LEU A 92 6.93 -1.67 6.00
C LEU A 92 7.97 -1.56 7.11
N VAL A 93 7.57 -1.91 8.33
CA VAL A 93 8.48 -2.03 9.46
C VAL A 93 8.64 -3.52 9.77
N VAL A 94 9.87 -4.01 9.70
CA VAL A 94 10.21 -5.41 9.99
C VAL A 94 11.33 -5.47 11.03
N ASN A 95 11.36 -6.56 11.79
CA ASN A 95 12.48 -6.80 12.70
C ASN A 95 13.78 -7.00 11.90
N LYS A 96 14.87 -6.37 12.33
CA LYS A 96 16.19 -6.45 11.69
C LYS A 96 16.72 -7.88 11.54
N LYS A 97 16.26 -8.84 12.35
CA LYS A 97 16.66 -10.25 12.21
C LYS A 97 16.18 -10.89 10.89
N TYR A 98 15.18 -10.30 10.23
CA TYR A 98 14.60 -10.81 8.98
C TYR A 98 15.13 -10.11 7.72
N ILE A 99 15.97 -9.08 7.85
CA ILE A 99 16.48 -8.35 6.68
C ILE A 99 17.72 -9.03 6.11
N THR A 100 17.88 -8.95 4.79
CA THR A 100 19.05 -9.49 4.07
C THR A 100 20.30 -8.65 4.32
N ASP A 101 21.49 -9.21 4.07
CA ASP A 101 22.74 -8.46 4.22
C ASP A 101 22.81 -7.25 3.28
N LYS A 102 22.21 -7.35 2.07
CA LYS A 102 22.05 -6.23 1.15
C LYS A 102 21.34 -5.04 1.82
N VAL A 103 20.28 -5.29 2.60
CA VAL A 103 19.57 -4.24 3.33
C VAL A 103 20.41 -3.71 4.49
N LYS A 104 21.16 -4.57 5.19
CA LYS A 104 22.07 -4.12 6.27
C LYS A 104 23.13 -3.14 5.76
N GLU A 105 23.66 -3.34 4.56
CA GLU A 105 24.62 -2.41 3.96
C GLU A 105 23.98 -1.07 3.58
N VAL A 106 22.72 -1.07 3.11
CA VAL A 106 21.98 0.18 2.85
C VAL A 106 21.86 1.04 4.11
N LEU A 107 21.67 0.43 5.29
CA LEU A 107 21.56 1.14 6.57
C LEU A 107 22.85 1.86 7.00
N LYS A 108 24.01 1.52 6.42
CA LYS A 108 25.30 2.17 6.72
C LYS A 108 25.59 3.38 5.82
N GLN A 109 24.82 3.56 4.75
CA GLN A 109 25.04 4.61 3.77
C GLN A 109 24.65 5.99 4.34
N LYS A 110 25.26 7.05 3.80
CA LYS A 110 24.81 8.42 4.08
C LYS A 110 23.41 8.60 3.48
N PRO A 111 22.39 9.00 4.28
CA PRO A 111 21.03 9.14 3.77
C PRO A 111 20.93 10.25 2.73
N THR A 112 20.11 10.02 1.71
CA THR A 112 19.75 11.05 0.74
C THR A 112 18.80 12.03 1.42
N ARG A 113 19.15 13.32 1.44
CA ARG A 113 18.27 14.36 1.98
C ARG A 113 17.20 14.68 0.96
N LEU A 114 15.94 14.50 1.36
CA LEU A 114 14.78 14.88 0.59
C LEU A 114 14.31 16.29 1.02
N PRO A 115 13.64 17.05 0.14
CA PRO A 115 13.00 18.29 0.52
C PRO A 115 11.90 18.05 1.57
N ALA A 116 11.57 19.07 2.36
CA ALA A 116 10.54 18.96 3.41
C ALA A 116 9.15 18.64 2.85
N TRP A 117 8.88 19.00 1.59
CA TRP A 117 7.63 18.76 0.87
C TRP A 117 7.65 17.47 0.02
N ASP A 118 8.57 16.55 0.28
CA ASP A 118 8.61 15.29 -0.47
C ASP A 118 7.29 14.52 -0.31
N PRO A 119 6.62 14.09 -1.41
CA PRO A 119 5.28 13.48 -1.37
C PRO A 119 5.19 12.18 -0.56
N MET A 120 6.32 11.57 -0.20
CA MET A 120 6.35 10.37 0.64
C MET A 120 6.36 10.67 2.14
N PHE A 121 6.68 11.90 2.53
CA PHE A 121 6.93 12.31 3.92
C PHE A 121 6.26 13.63 4.31
N ALA A 122 5.74 14.39 3.36
CA ALA A 122 4.90 15.55 3.63
C ALA A 122 3.67 15.15 4.45
N ASP A 123 3.19 16.06 5.28
CA ASP A 123 1.95 15.89 6.01
C ASP A 123 0.77 15.76 5.03
N GLU A 124 -0.25 15.01 5.43
CA GLU A 124 -1.52 15.00 4.69
C GLU A 124 -2.29 16.28 5.03
N ASP A 125 -2.60 17.10 4.03
CA ASP A 125 -3.53 18.24 4.15
C ASP A 125 -5.00 17.76 4.31
#